data_AF-A0A6A4QYU1-F1
#
_entry.id   AF-A0A6A4QYU1-F1
#
_cell.length_a   1.000
_cell.length_b   1.000
_cell.length_c   1.000
_cell.angle_alpha   90.00
_cell.angle_beta   90.00
_cell.angle_gamma   90.00
#
_symmetry.space_group_name_H-M   'P 1'
#
loop_
_entity.id
_entity.type
_entity.pdbx_description
1 polymer ?
#
loop_
_entity_poly.entity_id
_entity_poly.type
_entity_poly.pdbx_seq_one_letter_code
_entity_poly.pdbx_strand_id
1 'polypeptide(L)'
;METEPEKDLTKLEKEPYYNTFISDVVKQMQHGSWKVQFSNITYFSELRKDGHPSKYREPGTPPDAPQDCSHWCLPGVPDTWNELLYAQLLSAKFGTNSESGEQS
;
A
#
# COMPACT_ATOMS: atom_id res chain seq x y z
N MET A 1 -20.50 8.34 6.66
CA MET A 1 -19.52 8.48 5.58
C MET A 1 -18.45 9.40 6.10
N GLU A 2 -17.30 8.80 6.31
CA GLU A 2 -16.05 9.38 6.73
C GLU A 2 -15.57 10.27 5.58
N THR A 3 -15.18 11.50 5.88
CA THR A 3 -14.75 12.49 4.88
C THR A 3 -13.36 13.04 5.17
N GLU A 4 -12.79 12.61 6.30
CA GLU A 4 -11.50 13.04 6.80
C GLU A 4 -10.72 11.80 7.28
N PRO A 5 -9.38 11.81 7.19
CA PRO A 5 -8.55 10.77 7.76
C PRO A 5 -8.81 10.55 9.25
N GLU A 6 -8.66 9.31 9.71
CA GLU A 6 -8.67 9.01 11.13
C GLU A 6 -7.42 9.60 11.79
N LYS A 7 -7.63 10.34 12.89
CA LYS A 7 -6.57 11.00 13.65
C LYS A 7 -6.40 10.37 15.02
N ASP A 8 -7.40 9.61 15.47
CA ASP A 8 -7.39 8.90 16.73
C ASP A 8 -6.80 7.50 16.56
N LEU A 9 -5.54 7.38 16.99
CA LEU A 9 -4.79 6.12 16.91
C LEU A 9 -5.38 5.00 17.78
N THR A 10 -6.26 5.32 18.73
CA THR A 10 -6.90 4.32 19.59
C THR A 10 -8.00 3.53 18.88
N LYS A 11 -8.49 4.03 17.75
CA LYS A 11 -9.51 3.38 16.92
C LYS A 11 -8.92 2.46 15.85
N LEU A 12 -7.59 2.34 15.82
CA LEU A 12 -6.91 1.47 14.88
C LEU A 12 -7.02 0.02 15.34
N GLU A 13 -7.23 -0.85 14.39
CA GLU A 13 -7.22 -2.29 14.55
C GLU A 13 -5.82 -2.77 14.91
N LYS A 14 -5.77 -3.95 15.52
CA LYS A 14 -4.49 -4.59 15.82
C LYS A 14 -3.85 -5.06 14.52
N GLU A 15 -2.52 -5.05 14.48
CA GLU A 15 -1.75 -5.58 13.36
C GLU A 15 -2.27 -6.97 12.96
N PRO A 16 -2.72 -7.16 11.70
CA PRO A 16 -3.22 -8.45 11.25
C PRO A 16 -2.15 -9.53 11.35
N TYR A 17 -2.54 -10.72 11.82
CA TYR A 17 -1.64 -11.88 11.89
C TYR A 17 -0.94 -12.17 10.54
N TYR A 18 -1.68 -11.97 9.44
CA TYR A 18 -1.17 -12.19 8.09
C TYR A 18 0.03 -11.31 7.76
N ASN A 19 0.11 -10.07 8.27
CA ASN A 19 1.26 -9.20 8.01
C ASN A 19 2.52 -9.73 8.69
N THR A 20 2.41 -10.19 9.93
CA THR A 20 3.51 -10.85 10.64
C THR A 20 3.94 -12.11 9.91
N PHE A 21 2.98 -12.95 9.50
CA PHE A 21 3.26 -14.18 8.75
C PHE A 21 3.97 -13.90 7.42
N ILE A 22 3.46 -12.96 6.62
CA ILE A 22 4.08 -12.56 5.35
C ILE A 22 5.48 -11.99 5.58
N SER A 23 5.65 -11.14 6.59
CA SER A 23 6.96 -10.59 6.97
C SER A 23 7.96 -11.70 7.28
N ASP A 24 7.55 -12.71 8.04
CA ASP A 24 8.42 -13.83 8.41
C ASP A 24 8.75 -14.75 7.23
N VAL A 25 7.79 -15.00 6.33
CA VAL A 25 8.05 -15.72 5.08
C VAL A 25 9.01 -14.94 4.19
N VAL A 26 8.80 -13.63 4.04
CA VAL A 26 9.68 -12.77 3.21
C VAL A 26 11.11 -12.75 3.76
N LYS A 27 11.30 -12.72 5.08
CA LYS A 27 12.64 -12.84 5.70
C LYS A 27 13.32 -14.16 5.35
N GLN A 28 12.57 -15.28 5.32
CA GLN A 28 13.12 -16.59 4.94
C GLN A 28 13.48 -16.68 3.45
N MET A 29 12.85 -15.87 2.61
CA MET A 29 13.16 -15.78 1.18
C MET A 29 14.42 -14.96 0.87
N GLN A 30 15.07 -14.37 1.87
CA GLN A 30 16.29 -13.57 1.70
C GLN A 30 17.53 -14.46 1.54
N HIS A 31 17.57 -15.26 0.47
CA HIS A 31 18.72 -16.11 0.14
C HIS A 31 19.16 -15.93 -1.32
N GLY A 32 20.47 -16.01 -1.55
CA GLY A 32 21.06 -15.87 -2.89
C GLY A 32 20.81 -14.48 -3.49
N SER A 33 20.41 -14.45 -4.76
CA SER A 33 20.13 -13.22 -5.52
C SER A 33 18.68 -12.72 -5.39
N TRP A 34 17.82 -13.41 -4.64
CA TRP A 34 16.41 -13.07 -4.52
C TRP A 34 16.22 -11.88 -3.58
N LYS A 35 15.80 -10.73 -4.11
CA LYS A 35 15.54 -9.50 -3.36
C LYS A 35 14.04 -9.23 -3.28
N VAL A 36 13.37 -9.80 -2.28
CA VAL A 36 11.97 -9.46 -1.96
C VAL A 36 11.92 -8.53 -0.76
N GLN A 37 11.11 -7.49 -0.88
CA GLN A 37 10.78 -6.58 0.19
C GLN A 37 9.28 -6.62 0.43
N PHE A 38 8.90 -6.69 1.70
CA PHE A 38 7.51 -6.59 2.10
C PHE A 38 7.16 -5.12 2.36
N SER A 39 6.24 -4.59 1.57
CA SER A 39 5.69 -3.24 1.78
C SER A 39 4.45 -3.33 2.65
N ASN A 40 4.62 -3.17 3.97
CA ASN A 40 3.49 -3.14 4.90
C ASN A 40 2.74 -1.81 4.77
N ILE A 41 1.66 -1.82 4.00
CA ILE A 41 0.82 -0.64 3.74
C ILE A 41 -0.40 -0.54 4.68
N THR A 42 -0.58 -1.49 5.59
CA THR A 42 -1.81 -1.66 6.39
C THR A 42 -2.06 -0.45 7.29
N TYR A 43 -1.09 -0.07 8.11
CA TYR A 43 -1.27 0.97 9.12
C TYR A 43 -1.71 2.33 8.53
N PHE A 44 -1.02 2.81 7.50
CA PHE A 44 -1.38 4.11 6.92
C PHE A 44 -2.62 4.04 6.05
N SER A 45 -2.94 2.89 5.46
CA SER A 45 -4.20 2.71 4.72
C SER A 45 -5.38 2.71 5.67
N GLU A 46 -5.23 2.17 6.89
CA GLU A 46 -6.28 2.18 7.91
C GLU A 46 -6.64 3.58 8.40
N LEU A 47 -5.68 4.50 8.42
CA LEU A 47 -5.91 5.92 8.70
C LEU A 47 -6.82 6.59 7.66
N ARG A 48 -7.03 5.96 6.50
CA ARG A 48 -7.66 6.56 5.33
C ARG A 48 -9.04 6.01 5.01
N LYS A 49 -9.87 5.72 6.02
CA LYS A 49 -11.27 5.27 5.81
C LYS A 49 -12.08 6.25 4.94
N ASP A 50 -11.68 7.52 4.88
CA ASP A 50 -12.22 8.56 3.99
C ASP A 50 -11.94 8.31 2.49
N GLY A 51 -10.94 7.50 2.16
CA GLY A 51 -10.50 7.24 0.79
C GLY A 51 -11.34 6.21 0.03
N HIS A 52 -12.34 5.60 0.66
CA HIS A 52 -13.19 4.59 0.04
C HIS A 52 -14.32 5.21 -0.81
N PRO A 53 -14.76 4.56 -1.91
CA PRO A 53 -15.90 5.01 -2.71
C PRO A 53 -17.21 5.09 -1.92
N SER A 54 -17.37 4.27 -0.87
CA SER A 54 -18.62 4.16 -0.11
C SER A 54 -19.79 3.86 -1.06
N LYS A 55 -20.77 4.77 -1.16
CA LYS A 55 -21.91 4.65 -2.08
C LYS A 55 -21.64 5.14 -3.52
N TYR A 56 -20.52 5.82 -3.75
CA TYR A 56 -20.19 6.40 -5.06
C TYR A 56 -19.41 5.39 -5.90
N ARG A 57 -20.15 4.41 -6.41
CA ARG A 57 -19.61 3.25 -7.14
C ARG A 57 -19.86 3.38 -8.64
N GLU A 58 -19.54 2.32 -9.39
CA GLU A 58 -19.73 2.26 -10.82
C GLU A 58 -21.18 2.55 -11.27
N PRO A 59 -21.39 3.07 -12.48
CA PRO A 59 -22.75 3.29 -13.00
C PRO A 59 -23.56 1.99 -12.98
N GLY A 60 -24.77 2.05 -12.44
CA GLY A 60 -25.69 0.92 -12.34
C GLY A 60 -25.73 0.24 -10.97
N THR A 61 -24.89 0.64 -10.01
CA THR A 61 -25.04 0.19 -8.62
C THR A 61 -26.38 0.68 -8.03
N PRO A 62 -27.21 -0.22 -7.47
CA PRO A 62 -28.46 0.17 -6.81
C PRO A 62 -28.25 1.12 -5.62
N PRO A 63 -29.17 2.07 -5.35
CA PRO A 63 -29.05 2.99 -4.22
C PRO A 63 -29.01 2.32 -2.84
N ASP A 64 -29.55 1.11 -2.73
CA ASP A 64 -29.61 0.27 -1.52
C ASP A 64 -28.46 -0.74 -1.42
N ALA A 65 -27.54 -0.75 -2.39
CA ALA A 65 -26.37 -1.60 -2.34
C ALA A 65 -25.51 -1.26 -1.10
N PRO A 66 -24.88 -2.26 -0.46
CA PRO A 66 -23.92 -2.02 0.61
C PRO A 66 -22.80 -1.07 0.15
N GLN A 67 -22.25 -0.31 1.09
CA GLN A 67 -21.14 0.60 0.81
C GLN A 67 -19.88 -0.20 0.40
N ASP A 68 -19.10 0.36 -0.53
CA ASP A 68 -17.75 -0.10 -0.81
C ASP A 68 -16.79 0.36 0.28
N CYS A 69 -16.27 -0.58 1.05
CA CYS A 69 -15.21 -0.33 2.03
C CYS A 69 -13.94 -1.14 1.69
N SER A 70 -13.84 -1.68 0.46
CA SER A 70 -12.74 -2.55 0.05
C SER A 70 -11.90 -1.94 -1.06
N HIS A 71 -12.51 -1.13 -1.94
CA HIS A 71 -11.81 -0.41 -3.00
C HIS A 71 -11.47 1.02 -2.60
N TRP A 72 -10.68 1.70 -3.44
CA TRP A 72 -10.21 3.05 -3.19
C TRP A 72 -10.64 3.98 -4.31
N CYS A 73 -11.00 5.21 -3.95
CA CYS A 73 -11.15 6.30 -4.91
C CYS A 73 -9.79 6.60 -5.58
N LEU A 74 -9.84 7.05 -6.83
CA LEU A 74 -8.71 7.59 -7.56
C LEU A 74 -9.02 9.01 -8.06
N PRO A 75 -8.11 9.98 -7.88
CA PRO A 75 -6.85 9.88 -7.13
C PRO A 75 -7.07 9.64 -5.62
N GLY A 76 -6.12 8.98 -4.94
CA GLY A 76 -6.29 8.59 -3.54
C GLY A 76 -5.17 7.73 -2.94
N VAL A 77 -5.53 6.89 -1.98
CA VAL A 77 -4.59 6.06 -1.19
C VAL A 77 -3.65 5.19 -2.04
N PRO A 78 -4.10 4.55 -3.14
CA PRO A 78 -3.22 3.79 -4.01
C PRO A 78 -2.09 4.63 -4.66
N ASP A 79 -2.28 5.94 -4.83
CA ASP A 79 -1.22 6.81 -5.37
C ASP A 79 -0.05 6.90 -4.38
N THR A 80 -0.33 7.02 -3.07
CA THR A 80 0.70 6.98 -2.02
C THR A 80 1.41 5.62 -1.96
N TRP A 81 0.72 4.51 -2.24
CA TRP A 81 1.37 3.19 -2.33
C TRP A 81 2.40 3.16 -3.47
N ASN A 82 2.03 3.75 -4.61
CA ASN A 82 2.91 3.84 -5.77
C ASN A 82 4.10 4.76 -5.52
N GLU A 83 3.92 5.88 -4.81
CA GLU A 83 5.02 6.76 -4.41
C GLU A 83 6.01 6.06 -3.48
N LEU A 84 5.52 5.31 -2.48
CA LEU A 84 6.37 4.53 -1.58
C LEU A 84 7.12 3.42 -2.34
N LEU A 85 6.44 2.70 -3.22
CA LEU A 85 7.05 1.69 -4.08
C LEU A 85 8.15 2.30 -4.96
N TYR A 86 7.87 3.44 -5.58
CA TYR A 86 8.84 4.14 -6.42
C TYR A 86 10.08 4.57 -5.61
N ALA A 87 9.88 5.14 -4.42
CA ALA A 87 10.97 5.49 -3.51
C ALA A 87 11.81 4.27 -3.10
N GLN A 88 11.18 3.12 -2.81
CA GLN A 88 11.87 1.87 -2.51
C GLN A 88 12.70 1.38 -3.69
N LEU A 89 12.16 1.42 -4.91
CA LEU A 89 12.87 1.02 -6.13
C LEU A 89 14.09 1.91 -6.40
N LEU A 90 13.95 3.23 -6.26
CA LEU A 90 15.06 4.18 -6.37
C LEU A 90 16.15 3.91 -5.33
N SER A 91 15.75 3.70 -4.06
CA SER A 91 16.67 3.36 -2.98
C SER A 91 17.40 2.05 -3.23
N ALA A 92 16.74 1.09 -3.89
CA ALA A 92 17.32 -0.19 -4.27
C ALA A 92 18.18 -0.12 -5.55
N LYS A 93 18.29 1.05 -6.19
CA LYS A 93 18.95 1.25 -7.50
C LYS A 93 18.37 0.35 -8.59
N PHE A 94 17.08 0.03 -8.48
CA PHE A 94 16.40 -0.85 -9.42
C PHE A 94 16.19 -0.09 -10.74
N GLY A 95 16.84 -0.53 -11.81
CA GLY A 95 16.76 0.12 -13.13
C GLY A 95 17.69 1.33 -13.34
N THR A 96 18.53 1.71 -12.37
CA THR A 96 19.66 2.59 -12.64
C THR A 96 20.84 1.73 -13.07
N ASN A 97 21.08 1.61 -14.38
CA ASN A 97 22.37 1.14 -14.86
C ASN A 97 23.41 2.11 -14.31
N SER A 98 24.15 1.71 -13.27
CA SER A 98 25.44 2.30 -13.05
C SER A 98 26.30 1.86 -14.23
N GLU A 99 26.48 2.75 -15.21
CA GLU A 99 27.65 2.67 -16.06
C GLU A 99 28.87 2.76 -15.15
N SER A 100 29.35 1.60 -14.69
CA SER A 100 30.75 1.40 -14.36
C SER A 100 31.49 1.41 -15.69
N GLY A 101 31.79 2.60 -16.18
CA GLY A 101 32.62 2.85 -17.35
C GLY A 101 33.81 3.71 -16.94
N GLU A 102 34.82 3.08 -16.37
CA GLU A 102 36.16 3.63 -16.32
C GLU A 102 36.76 3.52 -17.73
N GLN A 103 36.92 4.66 -18.43
CA GLN A 103 37.93 4.87 -19.49
C GLN A 103 37.89 6.31 -20.04
N SER A 104 38.76 7.18 -19.51
CA SER A 104 39.74 8.05 -20.21
C SER A 104 40.41 8.98 -19.20
#